data_AF-A0A401QBZ7-F1
#
_entry.id   AF-A0A401QBZ7-F1
#
_cell.length_a   1.000
_cell.length_b   1.000
_cell.length_c   1.000
_cell.angle_alpha   90.00
_cell.angle_beta   90.00
_cell.angle_gamma   90.00
#
_symmetry.space_group_name_H-M   'P 1'
#
loop_
_entity.id
_entity.type
_entity.pdbx_description
1 polymer ?
#
loop_
_entity_poly.entity_id
_entity_poly.type
_entity_poly.pdbx_seq_one_letter_code
_entity_poly.pdbx_strand_id
1 'polypeptide(L)'
;MRLAEDFYLSWDLDVDSQLVTFLVLARTKGWVGVGITNTGGMDKADMAVGWLKDGEAYFHDRHGVGNNVPVIDDSQDYKLLALVENETHTEMKFRRPFRTCDPDDLDLT
;
A
#
# COMPACT_ATOMS: atom_id res chain seq x y z
N MET A 1 -2.21 11.72 7.91
CA MET A 1 -0.90 11.80 8.61
C MET A 1 0.19 12.15 7.61
N ARG A 2 1.01 13.17 7.90
CA ARG A 2 2.19 13.48 7.08
C ARG A 2 3.34 12.62 7.58
N LEU A 3 3.86 11.74 6.74
CA LEU A 3 4.96 10.81 7.10
C LEU A 3 6.33 11.42 6.84
N ALA A 4 6.44 12.25 5.80
CA ALA A 4 7.63 13.01 5.45
C ALA A 4 7.22 14.34 4.78
N GLU A 5 8.19 15.21 4.47
CA GLU A 5 7.91 16.47 3.80
C GLU A 5 7.07 16.28 2.53
N ASP A 6 7.36 15.20 1.79
CA ASP A 6 6.84 14.88 0.47
C ASP A 6 5.97 13.61 0.43
N PHE A 7 5.55 13.12 1.60
CA PHE A 7 4.75 11.90 1.71
C PHE A 7 3.59 12.08 2.68
N TYR A 8 2.38 11.89 2.19
CA TYR A 8 1.15 11.96 2.95
C TYR A 8 0.39 10.65 2.83
N LEU A 9 -0.05 10.13 3.98
CA LEU A 9 -0.88 8.93 4.09
C LEU A 9 -2.13 9.27 4.90
N SER A 10 -3.30 8.99 4.38
CA SER A 10 -4.56 9.00 5.13
C SER A 10 -5.29 7.68 4.93
N TRP A 11 -6.18 7.36 5.87
CA TRP A 11 -7.01 6.17 5.78
C TRP A 11 -8.42 6.49 6.28
N ASP A 12 -9.38 5.72 5.76
CA ASP A 12 -10.78 5.71 6.17
C ASP A 12 -11.21 4.28 6.50
N LEU A 13 -12.05 4.12 7.53
CA LEU A 13 -12.47 2.84 8.07
C LEU A 13 -13.96 2.64 7.81
N ASP A 14 -14.30 1.59 7.08
CA ASP A 14 -15.65 1.07 6.98
C ASP A 14 -15.79 -0.13 7.92
N VAL A 15 -16.32 0.14 9.11
CA VAL A 15 -16.45 -0.87 10.18
C VAL A 15 -17.53 -1.89 9.85
N ASP A 16 -18.56 -1.53 9.09
CA ASP A 16 -19.63 -2.46 8.75
C ASP A 16 -19.15 -3.51 7.75
N SER A 17 -18.35 -3.09 6.76
CA SER A 17 -17.75 -3.99 5.77
C SER A 17 -16.37 -4.53 6.15
N GLN A 18 -15.82 -4.10 7.29
CA GLN A 18 -14.48 -4.45 7.78
C GLN A 18 -13.38 -4.12 6.75
N LEU A 19 -13.47 -2.96 6.10
CA LEU A 19 -12.52 -2.49 5.10
C LEU A 19 -11.79 -1.23 5.57
N VAL A 20 -10.50 -1.15 5.25
CA VAL A 20 -9.74 0.09 5.32
C VAL A 20 -9.44 0.58 3.91
N THR A 21 -9.63 1.87 3.66
CA THR A 21 -9.24 2.52 2.41
C THR A 21 -8.12 3.49 2.69
N PHE A 22 -6.99 3.30 2.03
CA PHE A 22 -5.82 4.17 2.11
C PHE A 22 -5.77 5.14 0.92
N LEU A 23 -5.28 6.34 1.20
CA LEU A 23 -4.91 7.34 0.21
C LEU A 23 -3.48 7.78 0.49
N VAL A 24 -2.64 7.65 -0.53
CA VAL A 24 -1.23 8.04 -0.51
C VAL A 24 -1.04 9.18 -1.51
N LEU A 25 -0.39 10.25 -1.06
CA LEU A 25 0.11 11.32 -1.93
C LEU A 25 1.62 11.41 -1.73
N ALA A 26 2.39 11.19 -2.80
CA ALA A 26 3.84 11.23 -2.76
C ALA A 26 4.39 12.11 -3.88
N ARG A 27 5.36 12.97 -3.59
CA ARG A 27 6.07 13.77 -4.61
C ARG A 27 7.05 12.90 -5.40
N THR A 28 6.52 12.07 -6.27
CA THR A 28 7.29 11.18 -7.14
C THR A 28 6.54 10.93 -8.44
N LYS A 29 7.30 10.55 -9.47
CA LYS A 29 6.80 9.95 -10.73
C LYS A 29 7.28 8.50 -10.91
N GLY A 30 7.77 7.93 -9.81
CA GLY A 30 8.23 6.55 -9.74
C GLY A 30 7.19 5.69 -9.06
N TRP A 31 7.66 4.65 -8.40
CA TRP A 31 6.82 3.80 -7.59
C TRP A 31 6.60 4.37 -6.19
N VAL A 32 5.46 4.00 -5.61
CA VAL A 32 5.07 4.28 -4.24
C VAL A 32 4.81 2.95 -3.55
N GLY A 33 5.38 2.77 -2.36
CA GLY A 33 5.14 1.60 -1.52
C GLY A 33 4.74 2.02 -0.10
N VAL A 34 3.74 1.35 0.47
CA VAL A 34 3.34 1.51 1.88
C VAL A 34 3.28 0.13 2.51
N GLY A 35 3.98 -0.03 3.63
CA GLY A 35 3.98 -1.25 4.42
C GLY A 35 3.37 -1.05 5.80
N ILE A 36 2.69 -2.07 6.31
CA ILE A 36 2.11 -2.14 7.64
C ILE A 36 2.82 -3.26 8.40
N THR A 37 3.30 -2.95 9.61
CA THR A 37 3.99 -3.91 10.47
C THR A 37 3.89 -3.47 11.94
N ASN A 38 4.01 -4.43 12.85
CA ASN A 38 4.11 -4.15 14.29
C ASN A 38 5.50 -3.68 14.73
N THR A 39 6.52 -3.85 13.88
CA THR A 39 7.92 -3.57 14.25
C THR A 39 8.44 -2.23 13.70
N GLY A 40 7.71 -1.64 12.76
CA GLY A 40 8.16 -0.48 11.98
C GLY A 40 9.29 -0.79 10.96
N GLY A 41 9.76 -2.04 10.89
CA GLY A 41 10.75 -2.50 9.91
C GLY A 41 10.12 -3.06 8.63
N MET A 42 10.97 -3.46 7.68
CA MET A 42 10.49 -4.03 6.42
C MET A 42 10.28 -5.55 6.50
N ASP A 43 11.00 -6.24 7.39
CA ASP A 43 10.79 -7.66 7.64
C ASP A 43 9.36 -7.91 8.15
N LYS A 44 8.65 -8.83 7.49
CA LYS A 44 7.24 -9.17 7.76
C LYS A 44 6.29 -7.99 7.65
N ALA A 45 6.65 -6.98 6.87
CA ALA A 45 5.71 -5.93 6.50
C ALA A 45 4.78 -6.45 5.42
N ASP A 46 3.49 -6.17 5.59
CA ASP A 46 2.42 -6.38 4.63
C ASP A 46 2.26 -5.09 3.81
N MET A 47 2.38 -5.14 2.48
CA MET A 47 2.73 -3.97 1.66
C MET A 47 1.93 -3.84 0.36
N ALA A 48 1.41 -2.64 0.13
CA ALA A 48 0.91 -2.21 -1.17
C ALA A 48 1.99 -1.44 -1.94
N VAL A 49 2.27 -1.83 -3.20
CA VAL A 49 3.21 -1.14 -4.08
C VAL A 49 2.56 -0.85 -5.43
N GLY A 50 2.63 0.41 -5.89
CA GLY A 50 2.08 0.80 -7.19
C GLY A 50 2.86 1.89 -7.91
N TRP A 51 2.74 1.92 -9.24
CA TRP A 51 3.35 2.92 -10.12
C TRP A 51 2.60 3.02 -11.45
N LEU A 52 2.78 4.14 -12.15
CA LEU A 52 2.34 4.29 -13.53
C LEU A 52 3.52 4.07 -14.46
N LYS A 53 3.28 3.38 -15.58
CA LYS A 53 4.24 3.24 -16.66
C LYS A 53 3.50 3.25 -17.98
N ASP A 54 3.89 4.17 -18.87
CA ASP A 54 3.31 4.29 -20.22
C ASP A 54 1.77 4.43 -20.23
N GLY A 55 1.21 5.08 -19.19
CA GLY A 55 -0.24 5.26 -19.02
C GLY A 55 -0.97 4.06 -18.39
N GLU A 56 -0.26 2.97 -18.10
CA GLU A 56 -0.80 1.78 -17.46
C GLU A 56 -0.46 1.76 -15.97
N ALA A 57 -1.47 1.46 -15.14
CA ALA A 57 -1.33 1.35 -13.70
C ALA A 57 -0.88 -0.06 -13.31
N TYR A 58 0.20 -0.13 -12.54
CA TYR A 58 0.70 -1.35 -11.93
C TYR A 58 0.51 -1.26 -10.43
N PHE A 59 -0.03 -2.32 -9.82
CA PHE A 59 -0.30 -2.38 -8.39
C PHE A 59 -0.18 -3.82 -7.92
N HIS A 60 0.68 -4.06 -6.94
CA HIS A 60 0.88 -5.37 -6.33
C HIS A 60 0.73 -5.28 -4.82
N ASP A 61 0.12 -6.32 -4.28
CA ASP A 61 0.26 -6.74 -2.90
C ASP A 61 1.55 -7.54 -2.73
N ARG A 62 2.28 -7.29 -1.65
CA ARG A 62 3.64 -7.76 -1.40
C ARG A 62 3.88 -7.92 0.08
N HIS A 63 4.71 -8.89 0.46
CA HIS A 63 5.21 -8.98 1.83
C HIS A 63 6.74 -8.96 1.91
N GLY A 64 7.24 -8.49 3.05
CA GLY A 64 8.67 -8.39 3.33
C GLY A 64 9.25 -9.69 3.89
N VAL A 65 10.29 -10.21 3.25
CA VAL A 65 11.12 -11.32 3.76
C VAL A 65 12.53 -10.78 4.06
N GLY A 66 12.70 -10.25 5.27
CA GLY A 66 13.88 -9.49 5.68
C GLY A 66 13.95 -8.08 5.07
N ASN A 67 15.13 -7.47 5.13
CA ASN A 67 15.38 -6.12 4.61
C ASN A 67 15.85 -6.14 3.14
N ASN A 68 15.09 -6.81 2.26
CA ASN A 68 15.36 -6.94 0.82
C ASN A 68 14.09 -6.68 0.01
N VAL A 69 14.19 -6.47 -1.31
CA VAL A 69 13.03 -6.23 -2.19
C VAL A 69 11.84 -7.13 -1.81
N PRO A 70 10.70 -6.56 -1.35
CA PRO A 70 9.54 -7.34 -0.95
C PRO A 70 9.06 -8.23 -2.10
N VAL A 71 8.72 -9.47 -1.78
CA VAL A 71 8.25 -10.44 -2.78
C VAL A 71 6.80 -10.12 -3.15
N ILE A 72 6.36 -10.54 -4.33
CA ILE A 72 4.94 -10.46 -4.67
C ILE A 72 4.23 -11.49 -3.82
N ASP A 73 3.14 -11.09 -3.20
CA ASP A 73 2.34 -12.00 -2.39
C ASP A 73 1.57 -12.99 -3.28
N ASP A 74 1.48 -14.25 -2.83
CA ASP A 74 0.74 -15.30 -3.54
C ASP A 74 -0.78 -15.04 -3.49
N SER A 75 -1.26 -14.42 -2.40
CA SER A 75 -2.58 -13.79 -2.35
C SER A 75 -2.48 -12.33 -2.77
N GLN A 76 -3.56 -11.75 -3.27
CA GLN A 76 -3.62 -10.33 -3.61
C GLN A 76 -4.87 -9.75 -2.97
N ASP A 77 -4.76 -9.44 -1.68
CA ASP A 77 -5.88 -9.05 -0.83
C ASP A 77 -6.19 -7.55 -0.92
N TYR A 78 -5.26 -6.80 -1.48
CA TYR A 78 -5.38 -5.38 -1.72
C TYR A 78 -6.02 -5.09 -3.07
N LYS A 79 -6.95 -4.14 -3.08
CA LYS A 79 -7.63 -3.68 -4.29
C LYS A 79 -7.28 -2.23 -4.59
N LEU A 80 -6.66 -2.01 -5.76
CA LEU A 80 -6.47 -0.68 -6.32
C LEU A 80 -7.83 -0.03 -6.63
N LEU A 81 -8.01 1.22 -6.19
CA LEU A 81 -9.18 2.04 -6.49
C LEU A 81 -8.83 3.17 -7.47
N ALA A 82 -7.66 3.80 -7.32
CA ALA A 82 -7.15 4.81 -8.24
C ALA A 82 -5.63 4.87 -8.15
N LEU A 83 -4.98 5.09 -9.29
CA LEU A 83 -3.57 5.45 -9.37
C LEU A 83 -3.42 6.50 -10.46
N VAL A 84 -3.05 7.72 -10.05
CA VAL A 84 -2.87 8.84 -10.97
C VAL A 84 -1.55 9.54 -10.69
N GLU A 85 -0.90 10.00 -11.74
CA GLU A 85 0.34 10.75 -11.67
C GLU A 85 0.13 12.08 -12.39
N ASN A 86 0.53 13.17 -11.75
CA ASN A 86 0.62 14.50 -12.36
C ASN A 86 2.10 14.89 -12.55
N GLU A 87 2.37 16.13 -12.94
CA GLU A 87 3.73 16.60 -13.23
C GLU A 87 4.74 16.38 -12.09
N THR A 88 4.29 16.29 -10.84
CA THR A 88 5.15 16.27 -9.64
C THR A 88 4.80 15.18 -8.62
N HIS A 89 3.59 14.63 -8.63
CA HIS A 89 3.09 13.73 -7.60
C HIS A 89 2.37 12.53 -8.17
N THR A 90 2.44 11.43 -7.41
CA THR A 90 1.62 10.24 -7.56
C THR A 90 0.59 10.21 -6.43
N GLU A 91 -0.67 10.00 -6.80
CA GLU A 91 -1.77 9.69 -5.89
C GLU A 91 -2.17 8.23 -6.07
N MET A 92 -2.10 7.45 -5.00
CA MET A 92 -2.47 6.04 -4.97
C MET A 92 -3.55 5.82 -3.92
N LYS A 93 -4.71 5.31 -4.35
CA LYS A 93 -5.84 4.95 -3.50
C LYS A 93 -6.12 3.46 -3.63
N PHE A 94 -6.14 2.76 -2.51
CA PHE A 94 -6.36 1.31 -2.46
C PHE A 94 -7.11 0.94 -1.19
N ARG A 95 -7.64 -0.27 -1.13
CA ARG A 95 -8.33 -0.78 0.06
C ARG A 95 -7.99 -2.25 0.32
N ARG A 96 -8.11 -2.68 1.57
CA ARG A 96 -8.01 -4.08 1.98
C ARG A 96 -9.00 -4.38 3.12
N PRO A 97 -9.38 -5.65 3.34
CA PRO A 97 -10.01 -6.09 4.57
C PRO A 97 -9.16 -5.82 5.82
N PHE A 98 -9.79 -5.67 6.98
CA PHE A 98 -9.07 -5.65 8.26
C PHE A 98 -8.38 -6.98 8.54
N ARG A 99 -8.96 -8.09 8.07
CA ARG A 99 -8.40 -9.43 8.14
C ARG A 99 -8.54 -10.11 6.80
N THR A 100 -7.45 -10.65 6.28
CA THR A 100 -7.38 -11.28 4.95
C THR A 100 -7.37 -12.80 5.04
N CYS A 101 -7.11 -13.34 6.24
CA CYS A 101 -6.88 -14.77 6.47
C CYS A 101 -5.67 -15.32 5.68
N ASP A 102 -4.77 -14.43 5.26
CA ASP A 102 -3.47 -14.74 4.70
C ASP A 102 -2.40 -14.75 5.82
N PRO A 103 -1.58 -15.80 5.95
CA PRO A 103 -0.52 -15.86 6.96
C PRO A 103 0.64 -14.87 6.77
N ASP A 104 0.83 -14.33 5.57
CA ASP A 104 1.88 -13.36 5.23
C ASP A 104 1.40 -11.89 5.40
N ASP A 105 0.10 -11.69 5.65
CA ASP A 105 -0.52 -10.41 5.94
C ASP A 105 -0.59 -10.07 7.44
N LEU A 106 -0.77 -8.78 7.72
CA LEU A 106 -1.04 -8.28 9.07
C LEU A 106 -2.53 -8.00 9.28
N ASP A 107 -3.12 -8.65 10.29
CA ASP A 107 -4.45 -8.30 10.80
C ASP A 107 -4.46 -6.90 11.44
N LEU A 108 -5.42 -6.07 11.06
CA LEU A 108 -5.67 -4.75 11.64
C LEU A 108 -6.67 -4.88 12.81
N THR A 109 -6.30 -4.37 13.99
CA THR A 109 -7.10 -4.46 15.23
C THR A 109 -7.38 -3.11 15.86
#